data_AF-A0A2N2ZT57-F1
#
_entry.id   AF-A0A2N2ZT57-F1
#
_cell.length_a   1.000
_cell.length_b   1.000
_cell.length_c   1.000
_cell.angle_alpha   90.00
_cell.angle_beta   90.00
_cell.angle_gamma   90.00
#
_symmetry.space_group_name_H-M   'P 1'
#
loop_
_entity.id
_entity.type
_entity.pdbx_description
1 polymer ?
#
loop_
_entity_poly.entity_id
_entity_poly.type
_entity_poly.pdbx_seq_one_letter_code
_entity_poly.pdbx_strand_id
1 'polypeptide(L)'
;MKTQFHKLLLLAFAVPVLLSSCKKSDESADEKFSSANDPQLKTDLVYCGTPVVSPMVDFAQTISPATVSIGNDATQLLVKYQITDNSWFLYNPRLFVGTEAELVALGIINPNSLNPDGSVYINNTSLIPNSSFNGSSTTYKEYLFDLSALPACVIVIAYAELRKTTGERAYVFGKSTMKRDGYYINYCVQQCETPPPPVCETAYAFGGSVANCFLNISGVQSTNWGWSNGPIGAGSYSWPMYAGAGLCNIENGTHV
;
A
#
# COMPACT_ATOMS: atom_id res chain seq x y z
N MET A 1 -68.47 56.84 -8.32
CA MET A 1 -67.51 56.03 -7.55
C MET A 1 -66.41 55.64 -8.53
N LYS A 2 -65.20 56.23 -8.59
CA LYS A 2 -64.09 56.31 -7.61
C LYS A 2 -63.80 54.91 -7.04
N THR A 3 -62.61 54.30 -7.14
CA THR A 3 -61.21 54.78 -6.91
C THR A 3 -60.25 53.62 -7.27
N GLN A 4 -59.19 53.82 -8.05
CA GLN A 4 -57.77 54.12 -7.70
C GLN A 4 -56.79 52.92 -7.58
N PHE A 5 -55.62 53.17 -8.19
CA PHE A 5 -54.30 52.53 -8.12
C PHE A 5 -53.79 52.20 -6.70
N HIS A 6 -52.88 51.22 -6.57
CA HIS A 6 -51.52 51.26 -5.95
C HIS A 6 -50.85 49.88 -6.10
N LYS A 7 -49.75 49.75 -6.88
CA LYS A 7 -48.31 49.78 -6.51
C LYS A 7 -47.77 48.58 -5.71
N LEU A 8 -46.72 47.99 -6.28
CA LEU A 8 -45.53 47.35 -5.66
C LEU A 8 -45.71 46.04 -4.87
N LEU A 9 -45.00 44.97 -5.26
CA LEU A 9 -43.62 44.70 -4.79
C LEU A 9 -43.03 43.50 -5.55
N LEU A 10 -41.92 43.75 -6.26
CA LEU A 10 -40.99 42.74 -6.77
C LEU A 10 -40.17 42.19 -5.61
N LEU A 11 -40.15 40.87 -5.41
CA LEU A 11 -39.12 40.19 -4.64
C LEU A 11 -38.55 39.03 -5.48
N ALA A 12 -37.50 39.33 -6.24
CA ALA A 12 -36.64 38.31 -6.83
C ALA A 12 -35.70 37.81 -5.74
N PHE A 13 -35.98 36.62 -5.20
CA PHE A 13 -34.98 35.88 -4.42
C PHE A 13 -33.93 35.34 -5.39
N ALA A 14 -32.80 36.05 -5.50
CA ALA A 14 -31.58 35.47 -6.02
C ALA A 14 -31.07 34.45 -5.00
N VAL A 15 -31.28 33.17 -5.27
CA VAL A 15 -30.58 32.09 -4.57
C VAL A 15 -29.13 32.12 -5.05
N PRO A 16 -28.12 32.33 -4.18
CA PRO A 16 -26.75 32.10 -4.56
C PRO A 16 -26.58 30.59 -4.76
N VAL A 17 -26.54 30.16 -6.02
CA VAL A 17 -25.99 28.85 -6.38
C VAL A 17 -24.50 28.93 -6.09
N LEU A 18 -24.13 28.54 -4.86
CA LEU A 18 -22.75 28.24 -4.51
C LEU A 18 -22.34 26.98 -5.28
N LEU A 19 -21.72 27.15 -6.44
CA LEU A 19 -21.00 26.09 -7.13
C LEU A 19 -19.72 25.79 -6.33
N SER A 20 -19.84 24.98 -5.28
CA SER A 20 -18.71 24.26 -4.71
C SER A 20 -18.39 23.05 -5.60
N SER A 21 -17.53 23.23 -6.60
CA SER A 21 -17.10 22.15 -7.49
C SER A 21 -15.62 21.83 -7.27
N CYS A 22 -15.37 20.90 -6.36
CA CYS A 22 -14.29 19.90 -6.44
C CYS A 22 -14.89 18.58 -5.94
N LYS A 23 -15.97 18.12 -6.58
CA LYS A 23 -16.29 16.70 -6.56
C LYS A 23 -15.70 16.12 -7.83
N LYS A 24 -14.78 15.18 -7.63
CA LYS A 24 -14.35 14.20 -8.63
C LYS A 24 -15.58 13.75 -9.41
N SER A 25 -15.65 14.08 -10.68
CA SER A 25 -16.61 13.47 -11.59
C SER A 25 -16.20 12.01 -11.71
N ASP A 26 -17.01 11.11 -11.16
CA ASP A 26 -16.97 9.71 -11.56
C ASP A 26 -17.51 9.66 -12.99
N GLU A 27 -16.60 9.82 -13.95
CA GLU A 27 -16.89 9.62 -15.36
C GLU A 27 -16.84 8.11 -15.62
N SER A 28 -18.00 7.54 -15.92
CA SER A 28 -18.14 6.21 -16.47
C SER A 28 -17.51 6.20 -17.87
N ALA A 29 -16.31 5.64 -17.98
CA ALA A 29 -15.67 5.39 -19.25
C ALA A 29 -16.39 4.22 -19.96
N ASP A 30 -17.20 4.55 -20.96
CA ASP A 30 -17.50 3.62 -22.05
C ASP A 30 -16.22 3.48 -22.89
N GLU A 31 -15.43 2.44 -22.63
CA GLU A 31 -14.35 2.02 -23.52
C GLU A 31 -14.76 0.76 -24.30
N LYS A 32 -14.87 0.90 -25.63
CA LYS A 32 -14.82 -0.22 -26.56
C LYS A 32 -13.60 -0.10 -27.46
N PHE A 33 -12.75 -1.14 -27.36
CA PHE A 33 -11.57 -1.50 -28.17
C PHE A 33 -10.31 -0.63 -27.95
N SER A 34 -9.17 -1.20 -27.56
CA SER A 34 -8.43 -2.23 -28.32
C SER A 34 -7.37 -3.00 -27.52
N SER A 35 -7.25 -4.28 -27.90
CA SER A 35 -6.06 -5.18 -27.85
C SER A 35 -5.40 -5.47 -26.50
N ALA A 36 -5.62 -6.72 -26.08
CA ALA A 36 -4.77 -7.49 -25.17
C ALA A 36 -3.27 -7.26 -25.42
N ASN A 37 -2.54 -6.99 -24.34
CA ASN A 37 -1.29 -7.68 -24.03
C ASN A 37 -0.92 -7.48 -22.54
N ASP A 38 -0.55 -8.61 -21.95
CA ASP A 38 0.19 -8.82 -20.70
C ASP A 38 -0.56 -8.68 -19.36
N PRO A 39 -0.73 -9.78 -18.58
CA PRO A 39 -1.06 -9.63 -17.17
C PRO A 39 0.13 -8.93 -16.50
N GLN A 40 -0.08 -7.70 -16.04
CA GLN A 40 0.87 -7.01 -15.17
C GLN A 40 1.33 -7.98 -14.08
N LEU A 41 2.60 -8.38 -14.16
CA LEU A 41 3.31 -9.09 -13.11
C LEU A 41 3.05 -8.35 -11.80
N LYS A 42 2.43 -9.05 -10.85
CA LYS A 42 2.15 -8.56 -9.50
C LYS A 42 3.45 -7.98 -8.95
N THR A 43 3.54 -6.65 -8.92
CA THR A 43 4.67 -5.91 -8.37
C THR A 43 4.91 -6.36 -6.94
N ASP A 44 6.17 -6.41 -6.52
CA ASP A 44 6.55 -6.72 -5.14
C ASP A 44 5.66 -5.95 -4.15
N LEU A 45 5.21 -6.64 -3.09
CA LEU A 45 4.30 -6.07 -2.09
C LEU A 45 4.90 -4.78 -1.52
N VAL A 46 4.18 -3.66 -1.64
CA VAL A 46 4.60 -2.38 -1.06
C VAL A 46 4.16 -2.37 0.40
N TYR A 47 5.12 -2.53 1.31
CA TYR A 47 4.84 -2.59 2.73
C TYR A 47 4.46 -1.21 3.29
N CYS A 48 3.52 -1.23 4.24
CA CYS A 48 3.06 -0.05 4.97
C CYS A 48 4.09 0.52 5.95
N GLY A 49 5.17 -0.22 6.20
CA GLY A 49 6.31 0.22 7.00
C GLY A 49 7.53 -0.65 6.73
N THR A 50 8.49 -0.67 7.66
CA THR A 50 9.67 -1.53 7.56
C THR A 50 9.31 -2.96 7.99
N PRO A 51 9.48 -3.97 7.11
CA PRO A 51 9.28 -5.36 7.48
C PRO A 51 10.21 -5.78 8.62
N VAL A 52 9.69 -6.59 9.55
CA VAL A 52 10.50 -7.25 10.55
C VAL A 52 11.25 -8.39 9.87
N VAL A 53 12.59 -8.39 9.92
CA VAL A 53 13.42 -9.46 9.37
C VAL A 53 14.17 -10.14 10.51
N SER A 54 13.98 -11.45 10.67
CA SER A 54 14.64 -12.25 11.70
C SER A 54 15.46 -13.37 11.07
N PRO A 55 16.74 -13.54 11.45
CA PRO A 55 17.53 -14.69 11.03
C PRO A 55 16.92 -15.97 11.59
N MET A 56 16.93 -17.03 10.78
CA MET A 56 16.52 -18.36 11.19
C MET A 56 17.74 -19.20 11.52
N VAL A 57 17.81 -19.62 12.78
CA VAL A 57 18.94 -20.34 13.36
C VAL A 57 18.54 -21.74 13.81
N ASP A 58 19.51 -22.65 13.87
CA ASP A 58 19.30 -23.96 14.47
C ASP A 58 19.14 -23.88 15.99
N PHE A 59 18.81 -25.01 16.63
CA PHE A 59 18.64 -25.07 18.09
C PHE A 59 19.85 -24.54 18.84
N ALA A 60 21.08 -24.90 18.43
CA ALA A 60 22.29 -24.43 19.10
C ALA A 60 22.66 -22.97 18.76
N GLN A 61 21.93 -22.35 17.83
CA GLN A 61 22.19 -21.04 17.24
C GLN A 61 23.61 -20.90 16.68
N THR A 62 24.10 -21.95 16.03
CA THR A 62 25.44 -22.04 15.43
C THR A 62 25.44 -21.74 13.94
N ILE A 63 24.29 -21.93 13.28
CA ILE A 63 24.11 -21.60 11.86
C ILE A 63 22.94 -20.63 11.68
N SER A 64 22.96 -19.85 10.60
CA SER A 64 21.87 -18.93 10.23
C SER A 64 21.64 -18.96 8.70
N PRO A 65 21.23 -20.11 8.13
CA PRO A 65 21.17 -20.30 6.67
C PRO A 65 19.94 -19.66 5.98
N ALA A 66 19.02 -19.06 6.73
CA ALA A 66 17.81 -18.45 6.21
C ALA A 66 17.36 -17.25 7.05
N THR A 67 16.39 -16.50 6.54
CA THR A 67 15.66 -15.45 7.24
C THR A 67 14.15 -15.67 7.10
N VAL A 68 13.39 -15.12 8.05
CA VAL A 68 11.96 -14.89 7.91
C VAL A 68 11.70 -13.39 7.96
N SER A 69 10.91 -12.88 7.01
CA SER A 69 10.44 -11.49 7.01
C SER A 69 8.93 -11.41 7.15
N ILE A 70 8.45 -10.45 7.94
CA ILE A 70 7.04 -10.20 8.21
C ILE A 70 6.75 -8.73 7.90
N GLY A 71 5.79 -8.48 7.02
CA GLY A 71 5.35 -7.13 6.67
C GLY A 71 3.90 -7.16 6.19
N ASN A 72 3.19 -6.04 6.26
CA ASN A 72 1.84 -5.93 5.72
C ASN A 72 1.72 -4.79 4.70
N ASP A 73 0.81 -4.96 3.75
CA ASP A 73 0.23 -3.85 2.99
C ASP A 73 -1.12 -3.42 3.61
N ALA A 74 -1.94 -2.65 2.89
CA ALA A 74 -3.24 -2.17 3.39
C ALA A 74 -4.27 -3.29 3.64
N THR A 75 -4.05 -4.48 3.11
CA THR A 75 -5.04 -5.56 3.05
C THR A 75 -4.51 -6.92 3.50
N GLN A 76 -3.21 -7.17 3.35
CA GLN A 76 -2.60 -8.48 3.55
C GLN A 76 -1.35 -8.40 4.42
N LEU A 77 -1.16 -9.40 5.28
CA LEU A 77 0.10 -9.73 5.91
C LEU A 77 0.86 -10.72 5.03
N LEU A 78 2.14 -10.45 4.78
CA LEU A 78 3.06 -11.33 4.09
C LEU A 78 4.12 -11.84 5.08
N VAL A 79 4.27 -13.16 5.15
CA VAL A 79 5.39 -13.83 5.82
C VAL A 79 6.21 -14.58 4.78
N LYS A 80 7.50 -14.25 4.68
CA LYS A 80 8.41 -14.82 3.69
C LYS A 80 9.60 -15.50 4.35
N TYR A 81 9.81 -16.77 4.01
CA TYR A 81 11.03 -17.51 4.25
C TYR A 81 11.99 -17.25 3.09
N GLN A 82 13.26 -16.98 3.37
CA GLN A 82 14.29 -16.75 2.36
C GLN A 82 15.58 -17.44 2.77
N ILE A 83 16.09 -18.33 1.92
CA ILE A 83 17.43 -18.91 2.08
C ILE A 83 18.49 -17.84 1.80
N THR A 84 19.47 -17.74 2.68
CA THR A 84 20.63 -16.83 2.56
C THR A 84 21.93 -17.58 2.30
N ASP A 85 21.99 -18.87 2.63
CA ASP A 85 23.10 -19.77 2.29
C ASP A 85 22.67 -20.74 1.19
N ASN A 86 23.21 -20.54 -0.02
CA ASN A 86 22.86 -21.29 -1.22
C ASN A 86 23.21 -22.79 -1.16
N SER A 87 23.91 -23.26 -0.13
CA SER A 87 24.11 -24.69 0.10
C SER A 87 22.86 -25.40 0.63
N TRP A 88 21.88 -24.63 1.12
CA TRP A 88 20.61 -25.12 1.65
C TRP A 88 19.45 -24.83 0.70
N PHE A 89 18.39 -25.61 0.84
CA PHE A 89 17.08 -25.30 0.29
C PHE A 89 15.99 -25.55 1.33
N LEU A 90 14.90 -24.82 1.19
CA LEU A 90 13.71 -24.94 2.02
C LEU A 90 12.97 -26.23 1.63
N TYR A 91 12.70 -27.09 2.61
CA TYR A 91 12.05 -28.40 2.37
C TYR A 91 10.67 -28.50 3.04
N ASN A 92 10.56 -28.13 4.32
CA ASN A 92 9.30 -28.22 5.05
C ASN A 92 9.07 -26.97 5.93
N PRO A 93 8.73 -25.83 5.32
CA PRO A 93 8.37 -24.63 6.08
C PRO A 93 6.99 -24.81 6.72
N ARG A 94 6.87 -24.45 8.00
CA ARG A 94 5.63 -24.46 8.78
C ARG A 94 5.44 -23.12 9.46
N LEU A 95 4.23 -22.59 9.44
CA LEU A 95 3.96 -21.22 9.85
C LEU A 95 2.67 -21.11 10.65
N PHE A 96 2.79 -20.63 11.89
CA PHE A 96 1.64 -20.13 12.63
C PHE A 96 1.60 -18.59 12.57
N VAL A 97 0.40 -18.04 12.36
CA VAL A 97 0.08 -16.62 12.52
C VAL A 97 -1.25 -16.54 13.27
N GLY A 98 -1.28 -15.87 14.42
CA GLY A 98 -2.50 -15.77 15.23
C GLY A 98 -2.23 -15.25 16.63
N THR A 99 -3.04 -15.66 17.60
CA THR A 99 -2.98 -15.25 19.02
C THR A 99 -2.38 -16.33 19.91
N GLU A 100 -2.01 -15.96 21.14
CA GLU A 100 -1.57 -16.94 22.16
C GLU A 100 -2.66 -17.97 22.46
N ALA A 101 -3.92 -17.52 22.57
CA ALA A 101 -5.05 -18.39 22.85
C ALA A 101 -5.20 -19.48 21.78
N GLU A 102 -5.03 -19.13 20.51
CA GLU A 102 -5.06 -20.08 19.39
C GLU A 102 -3.86 -21.05 19.43
N LEU A 103 -2.65 -20.58 19.75
CA LEU A 103 -1.48 -21.45 19.92
C LEU A 103 -1.70 -22.51 21.02
N VAL A 104 -2.24 -22.07 22.16
CA VAL A 104 -2.56 -22.94 23.30
C VAL A 104 -3.67 -23.92 22.92
N ALA A 105 -4.70 -23.47 22.21
CA ALA A 105 -5.79 -24.33 21.75
C ALA A 105 -5.31 -25.42 20.76
N LEU A 106 -4.29 -25.12 19.94
CA LEU A 106 -3.65 -26.09 19.06
C LEU A 106 -2.69 -27.05 19.78
N GLY A 107 -2.40 -26.81 21.07
CA GLY A 107 -1.46 -27.61 21.85
C GLY A 107 0.01 -27.45 21.42
N ILE A 108 0.32 -26.40 20.64
CA ILE A 108 1.69 -26.09 20.20
C ILE A 108 2.54 -25.69 21.40
N ILE A 109 1.94 -24.96 22.35
CA ILE A 109 2.58 -24.43 23.55
C ILE A 109 1.71 -24.69 24.78
N ASN A 110 2.29 -24.57 25.97
CA ASN A 110 1.52 -24.59 27.22
C ASN A 110 0.96 -23.17 27.52
N PRO A 111 -0.14 -23.04 28.27
CA PRO A 111 -0.61 -21.73 28.72
C PRO A 111 0.47 -20.97 29.48
N ASN A 112 0.60 -19.66 29.22
CA ASN A 112 1.57 -18.76 29.87
C ASN A 112 3.05 -19.15 29.66
N SER A 113 3.38 -19.86 28.58
CA SER A 113 4.77 -20.22 28.25
C SER A 113 5.43 -19.26 27.28
N LEU A 114 4.75 -18.20 26.85
CA LEU A 114 5.35 -17.13 26.05
C LEU A 114 6.16 -16.20 26.96
N ASN A 115 7.47 -16.16 26.72
CA ASN A 115 8.34 -15.25 27.45
C ASN A 115 8.40 -13.89 26.76
N PRO A 116 8.44 -12.76 27.51
CA PRO A 116 8.51 -11.42 26.92
C PRO A 116 9.69 -11.17 25.98
N ASP A 117 10.73 -12.00 26.03
CA ASP A 117 11.91 -11.93 25.15
C ASP A 117 11.72 -12.66 23.80
N GLY A 118 10.51 -13.16 23.51
CA GLY A 118 10.20 -13.86 22.26
C GLY A 118 10.56 -15.35 22.26
N SER A 119 10.99 -15.90 23.40
CA SER A 119 11.22 -17.35 23.55
C SER A 119 9.96 -18.08 24.01
N VAL A 120 9.80 -19.33 23.55
CA VAL A 120 8.66 -20.18 23.91
C VAL A 120 9.01 -21.66 23.80
N TYR A 121 8.63 -22.44 24.79
CA TYR A 121 8.74 -23.90 24.69
C TYR A 121 7.67 -24.44 23.72
N ILE A 122 8.11 -24.98 22.58
CA ILE A 122 7.23 -25.60 21.58
C ILE A 122 7.14 -27.11 21.88
N ASN A 123 5.96 -27.57 22.30
CA ASN A 123 5.69 -28.96 22.66
C ASN A 123 5.87 -29.91 21.45
N ASN A 124 5.36 -29.50 20.28
CA ASN A 124 5.42 -30.31 19.06
C ASN A 124 5.35 -29.44 17.80
N THR A 125 6.45 -29.38 17.05
CA THR A 125 6.54 -28.61 15.79
C THR A 125 5.67 -29.15 14.67
N SER A 126 5.24 -30.41 14.75
CA SER A 126 4.36 -31.04 13.76
C SER A 126 2.94 -30.46 13.78
N LEU A 127 2.56 -29.82 14.90
CA LEU A 127 1.26 -29.18 15.09
C LEU A 127 1.19 -27.74 14.55
N ILE A 128 2.33 -27.16 14.15
CA ILE A 128 2.34 -25.82 13.56
C ILE A 128 1.57 -25.87 12.23
N PRO A 129 0.45 -25.13 12.11
CA PRO A 129 -0.43 -25.16 10.94
C PRO A 129 0.26 -24.54 9.72
N ASN A 130 -0.40 -24.61 8.57
CA ASN A 130 0.10 -24.10 7.29
C ASN A 130 1.41 -24.76 6.82
N SER A 131 1.51 -26.08 6.95
CA SER A 131 2.50 -26.85 6.19
C SER A 131 2.03 -26.98 4.75
N SER A 132 2.40 -26.03 3.88
CA SER A 132 2.28 -26.31 2.44
C SER A 132 3.44 -27.20 2.02
N PHE A 133 3.28 -28.50 2.23
CA PHE A 133 4.18 -29.52 1.70
C PHE A 133 3.99 -29.59 0.20
N ASN A 134 4.90 -28.96 -0.55
CA ASN A 134 5.18 -29.35 -1.92
C ASN A 134 6.63 -29.78 -1.93
N GLY A 135 6.91 -31.05 -2.20
CA GLY A 135 8.24 -31.67 -2.14
C GLY A 135 9.29 -31.12 -3.12
N SER A 136 9.12 -29.88 -3.58
CA SER A 136 10.05 -29.16 -4.44
C SER A 136 10.92 -28.23 -3.59
N SER A 137 12.22 -28.54 -3.55
CA SER A 137 13.25 -27.68 -2.98
C SER A 137 13.17 -26.26 -3.55
N THR A 138 12.96 -25.26 -2.69
CA THR A 138 12.90 -23.84 -3.09
C THR A 138 13.88 -23.00 -2.25
N THR A 139 14.31 -21.85 -2.76
CA THR A 139 15.12 -20.88 -2.02
C THR A 139 14.27 -19.87 -1.25
N TYR A 140 12.95 -19.83 -1.48
CA TYR A 140 12.02 -18.96 -0.74
C TYR A 140 10.61 -19.53 -0.69
N LYS A 141 9.81 -19.06 0.27
CA LYS A 141 8.39 -19.37 0.38
C LYS A 141 7.64 -18.22 1.01
N GLU A 142 6.49 -17.89 0.44
CA GLU A 142 5.63 -16.80 0.90
C GLU A 142 4.28 -17.35 1.37
N TYR A 143 3.74 -16.70 2.40
CA TYR A 143 2.42 -16.92 2.95
C TYR A 143 1.72 -15.57 3.05
N LEU A 144 0.53 -15.47 2.45
CA LEU A 144 -0.31 -14.28 2.50
C LEU A 144 -1.52 -14.57 3.39
N PHE A 145 -1.86 -13.61 4.23
CA PHE A 145 -3.01 -13.66 5.12
C PHE A 145 -3.82 -12.38 4.97
N ASP A 146 -5.14 -12.48 4.91
CA ASP A 146 -6.00 -11.29 4.89
C ASP A 146 -6.02 -10.64 6.27
N LEU A 147 -5.67 -9.35 6.35
CA LEU A 147 -5.62 -8.62 7.62
C LEU A 147 -6.99 -8.51 8.29
N SER A 148 -8.08 -8.56 7.52
CA SER A 148 -9.44 -8.54 8.05
C SER A 148 -9.76 -9.77 8.92
N ALA A 149 -9.02 -10.87 8.76
CA ALA A 149 -9.16 -12.08 9.55
C ALA A 149 -8.18 -12.16 10.73
N LEU A 150 -7.29 -11.18 10.89
CA LEU A 150 -6.25 -11.17 11.92
C LEU A 150 -6.48 -10.07 12.96
N PRO A 151 -6.06 -10.27 14.21
CA PRO A 151 -6.00 -9.20 15.20
C PRO A 151 -4.94 -8.15 14.83
N ALA A 152 -5.02 -6.98 15.47
CA ALA A 152 -4.08 -5.87 15.23
C ALA A 152 -2.61 -6.21 15.54
N CYS A 153 -2.39 -7.14 16.48
CA CYS A 153 -1.08 -7.72 16.74
C CYS A 153 -1.19 -9.24 16.75
N VAL A 154 -0.27 -9.90 16.06
CA VAL A 154 -0.19 -11.34 15.90
C VAL A 154 1.14 -11.87 16.44
N ILE A 155 1.09 -13.12 16.85
CA ILE A 155 2.25 -13.97 17.10
C ILE A 155 2.53 -14.76 15.84
N VAL A 156 3.78 -14.72 15.40
CA VAL A 156 4.29 -15.48 14.28
C VAL A 156 5.29 -16.53 14.77
N ILE A 157 5.01 -17.81 14.53
CA ILE A 157 5.98 -18.89 14.74
C ILE A 157 6.39 -19.42 13.38
N ALA A 158 7.65 -19.19 13.04
CA ALA A 158 8.25 -19.66 11.79
C ALA A 158 9.22 -20.82 12.08
N TYR A 159 8.95 -21.95 11.44
CA TYR A 159 9.78 -23.15 11.52
C TYR A 159 10.10 -23.64 10.11
N ALA A 160 11.30 -24.14 9.90
CA ALA A 160 11.62 -24.81 8.65
C ALA A 160 12.57 -25.98 8.85
N GLU A 161 12.29 -27.07 8.13
CA GLU A 161 13.33 -28.04 7.77
C GLU A 161 14.05 -27.55 6.50
N LEU A 162 15.37 -27.46 6.60
CA LEU A 162 16.28 -27.19 5.50
C LEU A 162 17.04 -28.46 5.14
N ARG A 163 17.40 -28.58 3.87
CA ARG A 163 18.22 -29.69 3.37
C ARG A 163 19.34 -29.20 2.47
N LYS A 164 20.44 -29.94 2.45
CA LYS A 164 21.47 -29.83 1.43
C LYS A 164 21.28 -30.92 0.37
N THR A 165 21.89 -30.73 -0.80
CA THR A 165 21.96 -31.77 -1.85
C THR A 165 22.70 -33.02 -1.39
N THR A 166 23.57 -32.89 -0.38
CA THR A 166 24.29 -34.00 0.27
C THR A 166 23.43 -34.83 1.22
N GLY A 167 22.18 -34.42 1.49
CA GLY A 167 21.27 -35.10 2.42
C GLY A 167 21.33 -34.59 3.86
N GLU A 168 22.23 -33.66 4.19
CA GLU A 168 22.27 -33.00 5.50
C GLU A 168 20.96 -32.24 5.77
N ARG A 169 20.51 -32.22 7.03
CA ARG A 169 19.27 -31.58 7.47
C ARG A 169 19.55 -30.59 8.58
N ALA A 170 18.86 -29.45 8.56
CA ALA A 170 18.81 -28.52 9.67
C ALA A 170 17.37 -28.15 9.98
N TYR A 171 17.08 -27.94 11.26
CA TYR A 171 15.78 -27.47 11.73
C TYR A 171 15.99 -26.08 12.32
N VAL A 172 15.35 -25.09 11.72
CA VAL A 172 15.59 -23.68 12.04
C VAL A 172 14.32 -22.96 12.47
N PHE A 173 14.52 -21.98 13.35
CA PHE A 173 13.49 -21.08 13.89
C PHE A 173 14.05 -19.66 14.00
N GLY A 174 13.21 -18.66 14.27
CA GLY A 174 13.69 -17.29 14.48
C GLY A 174 14.73 -17.18 15.60
N LYS A 175 15.71 -16.29 15.49
CA LYS A 175 16.76 -16.10 16.52
C LYS A 175 16.21 -15.48 17.81
N SER A 176 16.76 -15.87 18.96
CA SER A 176 16.45 -15.30 20.28
C SER A 176 17.67 -15.28 21.20
N THR A 177 17.53 -14.63 22.35
CA THR A 177 18.50 -14.56 23.45
C THR A 177 18.68 -15.88 24.19
N MET A 178 17.66 -16.74 24.26
CA MET A 178 17.75 -18.07 24.86
C MET A 178 18.09 -19.12 23.79
N LYS A 179 18.95 -20.10 24.07
CA LYS A 179 19.43 -21.10 23.08
C LYS A 179 18.69 -22.44 23.09
N ARG A 180 17.61 -22.59 23.86
CA ARG A 180 17.03 -23.92 24.15
C ARG A 180 15.52 -24.03 23.90
N ASP A 181 14.90 -22.96 23.45
CA ASP A 181 13.46 -22.90 23.27
C ASP A 181 13.13 -22.70 21.79
N GLY A 182 11.86 -22.91 21.43
CA GLY A 182 11.32 -22.38 20.20
C GLY A 182 11.16 -20.86 20.31
N TYR A 183 10.86 -20.22 19.18
CA TYR A 183 10.85 -18.75 19.13
C TYR A 183 9.66 -18.24 18.36
N TYR A 184 9.15 -17.10 18.83
CA TYR A 184 8.03 -16.41 18.22
C TYR A 184 8.37 -14.94 18.00
N ILE A 185 7.72 -14.34 17.01
CA ILE A 185 7.88 -12.94 16.66
C ILE A 185 6.54 -12.25 16.91
N ASN A 186 6.54 -11.23 17.76
CA ASN A 186 5.40 -10.33 17.88
C ASN A 186 5.42 -9.37 16.70
N TYR A 187 4.30 -9.29 15.97
CA TYR A 187 4.12 -8.35 14.88
C TYR A 187 2.82 -7.60 15.06
N CYS A 188 2.88 -6.27 15.12
CA CYS A 188 1.70 -5.42 15.06
C CYS A 188 1.57 -4.84 13.65
N VAL A 189 0.35 -4.88 13.11
CA VAL A 189 0.01 -4.36 11.79
C VAL A 189 0.44 -2.90 11.70
N GLN A 190 1.33 -2.62 10.75
CA GLN A 190 1.83 -1.29 10.47
C GLN A 190 0.80 -0.51 9.66
N GLN A 191 0.57 0.73 10.07
CA GLN A 191 -0.32 1.65 9.35
C GLN A 191 0.35 2.09 8.06
N CYS A 192 -0.39 2.02 6.96
CA CYS A 192 0.08 2.50 5.67
C CYS A 192 0.09 4.01 5.68
N GLU A 193 1.22 4.61 5.30
CA GLU A 193 1.21 6.02 4.97
C GLU A 193 0.24 6.22 3.81
N THR A 194 -0.89 6.87 4.08
CA THR A 194 -1.73 7.36 2.99
C THR A 194 -0.87 8.33 2.20
N PRO A 195 -0.69 8.12 0.89
CA PRO A 195 0.05 9.09 0.09
C PRO A 195 -0.57 10.46 0.36
N PRO A 196 0.26 11.52 0.51
CA PRO A 196 -0.27 12.85 0.71
C PRO A 196 -1.31 13.11 -0.40
N PRO A 197 -2.44 13.74 -0.07
CA PRO A 197 -3.46 14.01 -1.07
C PRO A 197 -2.79 14.70 -2.26
N PRO A 198 -3.10 14.28 -3.50
CA PRO A 198 -2.51 14.91 -4.66
C PRO A 198 -2.74 16.42 -4.56
N VAL A 199 -1.66 17.20 -4.66
CA VAL A 199 -1.77 18.65 -4.67
C VAL A 199 -2.46 19.01 -5.99
N CYS A 200 -3.74 19.37 -5.89
CA CYS A 200 -4.51 19.82 -7.04
C CYS A 200 -4.12 21.26 -7.35
N GLU A 201 -3.49 21.48 -8.51
CA GLU A 201 -3.20 22.81 -9.03
C GLU A 201 -4.16 23.17 -10.16
N THR A 202 -4.38 24.46 -10.36
CA THR A 202 -5.17 24.93 -11.51
C THR A 202 -4.34 24.78 -12.78
N ALA A 203 -4.93 24.18 -13.82
CA ALA A 203 -4.30 24.06 -15.13
C ALA A 203 -4.85 25.10 -16.11
N TYR A 204 -3.95 25.70 -16.89
CA TYR A 204 -4.28 26.69 -17.91
C TYR A 204 -3.88 26.17 -19.28
N ALA A 205 -4.79 26.29 -20.25
CA ALA A 205 -4.48 26.02 -21.65
C ALA A 205 -3.62 27.16 -22.22
N PHE A 206 -2.45 26.84 -22.77
CA PHE A 206 -1.52 27.82 -23.33
C PHE A 206 -1.59 27.82 -24.86
N GLY A 207 -2.21 28.86 -25.43
CA GLY A 207 -2.38 29.03 -26.87
C GLY A 207 -1.12 29.43 -27.65
N GLY A 208 0.07 29.40 -27.06
CA GLY A 208 1.30 29.82 -27.72
C GLY A 208 1.25 31.30 -28.13
N SER A 209 1.41 31.58 -29.43
CA SER A 209 1.47 32.96 -29.95
C SER A 209 0.16 33.74 -29.84
N VAL A 210 -0.98 33.07 -29.64
CA VAL A 210 -2.29 33.73 -29.43
C VAL A 210 -2.66 33.90 -27.95
N ALA A 211 -1.79 33.43 -27.05
CA ALA A 211 -2.01 33.54 -25.62
C ALA A 211 -1.68 34.96 -25.14
N ASN A 212 -2.64 35.64 -24.52
CA ASN A 212 -2.44 36.89 -23.82
C ASN A 212 -2.55 36.67 -22.31
N CYS A 213 -1.51 37.04 -21.59
CA CYS A 213 -1.48 36.93 -20.14
C CYS A 213 -2.59 37.79 -19.51
N PHE A 214 -3.36 37.23 -18.57
CA PHE A 214 -4.44 37.97 -17.92
C PHE A 214 -3.94 39.23 -17.18
N LEU A 215 -2.70 39.22 -16.70
CA LEU A 215 -2.06 40.38 -16.06
C LEU A 215 -1.84 41.56 -17.01
N ASN A 216 -1.80 41.30 -18.32
CA ASN A 216 -1.63 42.34 -19.34
C ASN A 216 -2.97 42.99 -19.74
N ILE A 217 -4.09 42.49 -19.23
CA ILE A 217 -5.42 43.03 -19.52
C ILE A 217 -5.75 44.10 -18.49
N SER A 218 -5.85 45.35 -18.95
CA SER A 218 -6.19 46.48 -18.08
C SER A 218 -7.50 46.23 -17.32
N GLY A 219 -7.48 46.45 -16.01
CA GLY A 219 -8.61 46.20 -15.12
C GLY A 219 -8.73 44.77 -14.58
N VAL A 220 -7.88 43.83 -15.03
CA VAL A 220 -7.79 42.49 -14.45
C VAL A 220 -6.64 42.46 -13.43
N GLN A 221 -6.98 42.44 -12.15
CA GLN A 221 -6.02 42.22 -11.07
C GLN A 221 -6.18 40.80 -10.53
N SER A 222 -5.45 39.85 -11.13
CA SER A 222 -5.53 38.48 -10.65
C SER A 222 -4.20 37.76 -10.71
N THR A 223 -3.66 37.46 -9.54
CA THR A 223 -2.38 36.77 -9.36
C THR A 223 -2.47 35.25 -9.58
N ASN A 224 -3.69 34.71 -9.68
CA ASN A 224 -3.95 33.27 -9.77
C ASN A 224 -4.49 32.88 -11.15
N TRP A 225 -4.11 33.58 -12.22
CA TRP A 225 -4.60 33.31 -13.57
C TRP A 225 -3.41 33.11 -14.51
N GLY A 226 -3.60 32.23 -15.50
CA GLY A 226 -2.68 32.03 -16.62
C GLY A 226 -3.05 32.92 -17.80
N TRP A 227 -3.36 32.32 -18.95
CA TRP A 227 -3.59 33.02 -20.20
C TRP A 227 -5.04 33.03 -20.64
N SER A 228 -5.42 34.11 -21.31
CA SER A 228 -6.54 34.11 -22.26
C SER A 228 -6.01 33.71 -23.64
N ASN A 229 -6.79 32.95 -24.42
CA ASN A 229 -6.40 32.58 -25.78
C ASN A 229 -7.35 33.29 -26.76
N GLY A 230 -6.96 34.45 -27.30
CA GLY A 230 -7.77 35.13 -28.32
C GLY A 230 -7.79 36.66 -28.28
N PRO A 231 -8.65 37.28 -29.12
CA PRO A 231 -9.85 36.71 -29.76
C PRO A 231 -9.57 35.66 -30.84
N ILE A 232 -10.27 34.51 -30.76
CA ILE A 232 -10.19 33.42 -31.74
C ILE A 232 -11.52 33.25 -32.48
N GLY A 233 -11.45 32.79 -33.74
CA GLY A 233 -12.63 32.50 -34.57
C GLY A 233 -13.30 31.18 -34.21
N ALA A 234 -14.40 30.86 -34.89
CA ALA A 234 -15.05 29.56 -34.76
C ALA A 234 -14.18 28.45 -35.36
N GLY A 235 -14.01 27.35 -34.64
CA GLY A 235 -13.20 26.20 -35.08
C GLY A 235 -12.86 25.26 -33.93
N SER A 236 -12.02 24.27 -34.22
CA SER A 236 -11.47 23.34 -33.23
C SER A 236 -10.00 23.67 -32.99
N TYR A 237 -9.61 23.73 -31.72
CA TYR A 237 -8.25 24.05 -31.30
C TYR A 237 -7.75 23.00 -30.31
N SER A 238 -6.46 22.72 -30.34
CA SER A 238 -5.77 21.85 -29.39
C SER A 238 -4.59 22.62 -28.83
N TRP A 239 -4.54 22.77 -27.51
CA TRP A 239 -3.48 23.51 -26.82
C TRP A 239 -2.92 22.68 -25.67
N PRO A 240 -1.61 22.78 -25.39
CA PRO A 240 -1.02 22.18 -24.21
C PRO A 240 -1.63 22.81 -22.94
N MET A 241 -1.81 22.00 -21.90
CA MET A 241 -2.23 22.46 -20.59
C MET A 241 -1.06 22.42 -19.61
N TYR A 242 -0.98 23.43 -18.74
CA TYR A 242 0.05 23.50 -17.72
C TYR A 242 -0.59 23.72 -16.34
N ALA A 243 -0.42 22.76 -15.44
CA ALA A 243 -0.83 22.84 -14.05
C ALA A 243 0.16 23.69 -13.24
N GLY A 244 -0.35 24.59 -12.38
CA GLY A 244 0.49 25.46 -11.54
C GLY A 244 1.15 26.63 -12.29
N ALA A 245 0.84 26.82 -13.58
CA ALA A 245 1.40 27.88 -14.41
C ALA A 245 0.69 29.24 -14.22
N GLY A 246 0.45 29.63 -12.97
CA GLY A 246 -0.07 30.95 -12.62
C GLY A 246 0.90 32.07 -13.03
N LEU A 247 0.40 33.30 -13.09
CA LEU A 247 1.17 34.48 -13.53
C LEU A 247 1.75 34.33 -14.95
N CYS A 248 1.14 33.45 -15.76
CA CYS A 248 1.51 33.24 -17.15
C CYS A 248 2.95 32.73 -17.33
N ASN A 249 3.46 31.94 -16.38
CA ASN A 249 4.78 31.35 -16.46
C ASN A 249 4.71 29.81 -16.55
N ILE A 250 5.00 29.28 -17.74
CA ILE A 250 5.06 27.82 -17.97
C ILE A 250 6.24 27.15 -17.27
N GLU A 251 7.32 27.87 -16.95
CA GLU A 251 8.49 27.31 -16.24
C GLU A 251 8.17 26.96 -14.78
N ASN A 252 7.15 27.62 -14.22
CA ASN A 252 6.63 27.32 -12.89
C ASN A 252 5.59 26.20 -12.88
N GLY A 253 5.15 25.74 -14.07
CA GLY A 253 4.08 24.75 -14.22
C GLY A 253 4.57 23.40 -14.71
N THR A 254 3.69 22.40 -14.59
CA THR A 254 3.89 21.05 -15.13
C THR A 254 2.96 20.83 -16.33
N HIS A 255 3.50 20.35 -17.45
CA HIS A 255 2.70 19.99 -18.62
C HIS A 255 1.82 18.76 -18.31
N VAL A 256 0.52 18.86 -18.55
CA VAL A 256 -0.49 17.82 -18.26
C VAL A 256 -1.31 17.45 -19.49
#